data_AF-A0A3D3LGJ1-F1
#
_entry.id   AF-A0A3D3LGJ1-F1
#
_cell.length_a   1.000
_cell.length_b   1.000
_cell.length_c   1.000
_cell.angle_alpha   90.00
_cell.angle_beta   90.00
_cell.angle_gamma   90.00
#
_symmetry.space_group_name_H-M   'P 1'
#
loop_
_entity.id
_entity.type
_entity.pdbx_description
1 polymer ?
#
loop_
_entity_poly.entity_id
_entity_poly.type
_entity_poly.pdbx_seq_one_letter_code
_entity_poly.pdbx_strand_id
1 'polypeptide(L)'
;MSVRLARFEMPNRLVRNEATATDTYAQFVAEPFDKGYGHTIGNSLRRVLLSSLEGAAITSVKIRGVEHEFSTIPGVVEDVVQIVLNLKKVRFKHHSETKEPRLLSVTADKEGVVTAGDIKDDNHYEIINKDQVICTLDRKTKFECEFEVRVGRGFSSWEENKRPDTPIGVIPIDSIYSPVTRVKYAVENTRVGQNTDYDKLVLDIWTDGRISPSDALLQSAAILRHHLDVFVNYDDKAIEFEAAPEAQTEENSELRKLLNMSVNEIELSVRAANCLNNANITSVGQLAMKSEAEMLRYRNFGKKSLTEIKEKLSELGLSLGMKFDASLLEPSAGGVSLLARSSMITDEDEDADVVDFTNLVDSNLPDVEDDE
;
A
#
# COMPACT_ATOMS: atom_id res chain seq x y z
N MET A 1 -26.58 6.98 -17.03
CA MET A 1 -26.99 6.95 -15.60
C MET A 1 -25.83 6.25 -14.91
N SER A 2 -25.11 6.93 -14.02
CA SER A 2 -23.96 6.34 -13.34
C SER A 2 -24.45 5.19 -12.44
N VAL A 3 -23.78 4.05 -12.50
CA VAL A 3 -24.02 2.93 -11.61
C VAL A 3 -23.24 3.21 -10.33
N ARG A 4 -23.96 3.30 -9.19
CA ARG A 4 -23.33 3.39 -7.88
C ARG A 4 -23.05 2.01 -7.36
N LEU A 5 -21.78 1.73 -7.07
CA LEU A 5 -21.35 0.48 -6.46
C LEU A 5 -21.28 0.63 -4.94
N ALA A 6 -21.64 -0.45 -4.24
CA ALA A 6 -21.43 -0.56 -2.81
C ALA A 6 -19.93 -0.38 -2.47
N ARG A 7 -19.68 0.19 -1.29
CA ARG A 7 -18.32 0.47 -0.81
C ARG A 7 -17.50 -0.82 -0.68
N PHE A 8 -16.30 -0.79 -1.24
CA PHE A 8 -15.25 -1.77 -0.95
C PHE A 8 -14.38 -1.26 0.20
N GLU A 9 -13.95 -2.14 1.09
CA GLU A 9 -12.86 -1.80 2.01
C GLU A 9 -11.53 -1.88 1.25
N MET A 10 -10.82 -0.76 1.26
CA MET A 10 -9.54 -0.60 0.60
C MET A 10 -8.41 -0.69 1.65
N PRO A 11 -7.25 -1.23 1.28
CA PRO A 11 -6.11 -1.29 2.20
C PRO A 11 -5.58 0.13 2.45
N ASN A 12 -5.52 0.53 3.71
CA ASN A 12 -5.11 1.89 4.09
C ASN A 12 -3.62 2.00 4.38
N ARG A 13 -2.90 0.87 4.50
CA ARG A 13 -1.48 0.86 4.84
C ARG A 13 -0.76 -0.32 4.20
N LEU A 14 0.44 -0.05 3.70
CA LEU A 14 1.45 -1.06 3.36
C LEU A 14 2.52 -1.05 4.45
N VAL A 15 2.64 -2.14 5.21
CA VAL A 15 3.65 -2.29 6.26
C VAL A 15 4.78 -3.17 5.75
N ARG A 16 6.01 -2.66 5.77
CA ARG A 16 7.22 -3.45 5.54
C ARG A 16 7.67 -4.05 6.87
N ASN A 17 7.91 -5.35 6.90
CA ASN A 17 8.49 -6.01 8.07
C ASN A 17 10.00 -5.72 8.12
N GLU A 18 10.39 -4.72 8.92
CA GLU A 18 11.80 -4.32 9.06
C GLU A 18 12.66 -5.37 9.77
N ALA A 19 12.07 -6.18 10.64
CA ALA A 19 12.82 -7.19 11.41
C ALA A 19 13.42 -8.29 10.54
N THR A 20 12.77 -8.62 9.43
CA THR A 20 13.21 -9.65 8.48
C THR A 20 13.80 -9.07 7.19
N ALA A 21 13.80 -7.75 7.03
CA ALA A 21 14.21 -7.10 5.79
C ALA A 21 15.73 -7.13 5.61
N THR A 22 16.15 -7.50 4.41
CA THR A 22 17.53 -7.37 3.91
C THR A 22 17.51 -6.61 2.60
N ASP A 23 18.70 -6.38 2.00
CA ASP A 23 18.80 -5.70 0.70
C ASP A 23 18.19 -6.53 -0.45
N THR A 24 18.10 -7.85 -0.28
CA THR A 24 17.62 -8.80 -1.30
C THR A 24 16.31 -9.47 -0.93
N TYR A 25 15.77 -9.23 0.26
CA TYR A 25 14.51 -9.81 0.72
C TYR A 25 13.71 -8.82 1.55
N ALA A 26 12.40 -8.71 1.28
CA ALA A 26 11.49 -8.01 2.16
C ALA A 26 10.11 -8.67 2.17
N GLN A 27 9.46 -8.58 3.33
CA GLN A 27 8.07 -8.97 3.51
C GLN A 27 7.21 -7.72 3.65
N PHE A 28 6.10 -7.70 2.92
CA PHE A 28 5.12 -6.63 2.91
C PHE A 28 3.76 -7.16 3.35
N VAL A 29 3.06 -6.40 4.16
CA VAL A 29 1.71 -6.71 4.62
C VAL A 29 0.78 -5.57 4.23
N ALA A 30 -0.32 -5.91 3.55
CA ALA A 30 -1.37 -4.96 3.18
C ALA A 30 -2.73 -5.50 3.66
N GLU A 31 -3.44 -4.66 4.40
CA GLU A 31 -4.76 -4.93 4.95
C GLU A 31 -5.52 -3.61 5.23
N PRO A 32 -6.85 -3.63 5.32
CA PRO A 32 -7.75 -4.75 4.98
C PRO A 32 -8.10 -4.78 3.48
N PHE A 33 -8.27 -5.98 2.92
CA PHE A 33 -8.88 -6.20 1.61
C PHE A 33 -10.25 -6.83 1.78
N ASP A 34 -11.17 -6.52 0.87
CA ASP A 34 -12.42 -7.26 0.76
C ASP A 34 -12.16 -8.73 0.37
N LYS A 35 -13.10 -9.60 0.71
CA LYS A 35 -12.94 -11.05 0.58
C LYS A 35 -12.64 -11.47 -0.86
N GLY A 36 -11.53 -12.19 -1.05
CA GLY A 36 -11.07 -12.67 -2.36
C GLY A 36 -10.18 -11.69 -3.13
N TYR A 37 -10.13 -10.40 -2.73
CA TYR A 37 -9.20 -9.45 -3.34
C TYR A 37 -7.75 -9.72 -2.94
N GLY A 38 -7.50 -10.31 -1.76
CA GLY A 38 -6.15 -10.72 -1.36
C GLY A 38 -5.51 -11.66 -2.38
N HIS A 39 -6.25 -12.66 -2.85
CA HIS A 39 -5.78 -13.60 -3.89
C HIS A 39 -5.62 -12.92 -5.26
N THR A 40 -6.57 -12.06 -5.63
CA THR A 40 -6.54 -11.37 -6.92
C THR A 40 -5.32 -10.46 -7.04
N ILE A 41 -5.10 -9.62 -6.03
CA ILE A 41 -3.96 -8.69 -5.98
C ILE A 41 -2.64 -9.45 -5.79
N GLY A 42 -2.59 -10.40 -4.86
CA GLY A 42 -1.38 -11.19 -4.59
C GLY A 42 -0.89 -11.97 -5.80
N ASN A 43 -1.79 -12.65 -6.52
CA ASN A 43 -1.43 -13.40 -7.72
C ASN A 43 -1.03 -12.46 -8.88
N SER A 44 -1.73 -11.33 -9.05
CA SER A 44 -1.42 -10.36 -10.10
C SER A 44 -0.03 -9.73 -9.89
N LEU A 45 0.26 -9.25 -8.68
CA LEU A 45 1.57 -8.70 -8.33
C LEU A 45 2.68 -9.76 -8.50
N ARG A 46 2.45 -10.99 -8.05
CA ARG A 46 3.41 -12.10 -8.23
C ARG A 46 3.76 -12.32 -9.71
N ARG A 47 2.78 -12.26 -10.61
CA ARG A 47 3.03 -12.41 -12.06
C ARG A 47 3.88 -11.27 -12.59
N VAL A 48 3.49 -10.02 -12.31
CA VAL A 48 4.19 -8.82 -12.82
C VAL A 48 5.63 -8.75 -12.28
N LEU A 49 5.83 -9.05 -10.99
CA LEU A 49 7.15 -9.08 -10.36
C LEU A 49 8.10 -10.07 -11.05
N LEU A 50 7.62 -11.24 -11.45
CA LEU A 50 8.45 -12.28 -12.08
C LEU A 50 8.69 -12.03 -13.57
N SER A 51 7.76 -11.40 -14.30
CA SER A 51 7.83 -11.28 -15.76
C SER A 51 8.22 -9.91 -16.30
N SER A 52 7.76 -8.83 -15.68
CA SER A 52 7.63 -7.53 -16.36
C SER A 52 8.68 -6.50 -15.95
N LEU A 53 9.43 -6.77 -14.89
CA LEU A 53 10.51 -5.88 -14.45
C LEU A 53 11.67 -5.92 -15.43
N GLU A 54 12.25 -4.75 -15.65
CA GLU A 54 13.41 -4.59 -16.52
C GLU A 54 14.69 -4.99 -15.78
N GLY A 55 15.61 -5.62 -16.51
CA GLY A 55 16.95 -5.88 -16.02
C GLY A 55 17.92 -6.07 -17.18
N ALA A 56 19.20 -6.05 -16.84
CA ALA A 56 20.29 -6.22 -17.80
C ALA A 56 20.86 -7.64 -17.73
N ALA A 57 21.10 -8.23 -18.91
CA ALA A 57 21.69 -9.56 -19.05
C ALA A 57 22.54 -9.66 -20.33
N ILE A 58 23.44 -10.64 -20.36
CA ILE A 58 24.28 -10.94 -21.53
C ILE A 58 23.44 -11.65 -22.58
N THR A 59 23.53 -11.20 -23.83
CA THR A 59 22.79 -11.75 -25.00
C THR A 59 23.66 -12.53 -25.95
N SER A 60 24.92 -12.15 -26.09
CA SER A 60 25.88 -12.84 -26.95
C SER A 60 27.28 -12.78 -26.36
N VAL A 61 28.08 -13.80 -26.66
CA VAL A 61 29.44 -13.97 -26.17
C VAL A 61 30.36 -14.32 -27.34
N LYS A 62 31.54 -13.71 -27.38
CA LYS A 62 32.59 -13.97 -28.36
C LYS A 62 33.90 -14.17 -27.62
N ILE A 63 34.41 -15.40 -27.67
CA ILE A 63 35.68 -15.76 -27.02
C ILE A 63 36.75 -15.91 -28.09
N ARG A 64 37.94 -15.36 -27.85
CA ARG A 64 39.02 -15.44 -28.81
C ARG A 64 39.48 -16.89 -29.01
N GLY A 65 39.53 -17.32 -30.27
CA GLY A 65 39.96 -18.67 -30.64
C GLY A 65 38.88 -19.74 -30.51
N VAL A 66 37.63 -19.34 -30.22
CA VAL A 66 36.47 -20.21 -30.12
C VAL A 66 35.53 -19.94 -31.29
N GLU A 67 35.20 -20.98 -32.06
CA GLU A 67 34.26 -20.87 -33.18
C GLU A 67 32.82 -21.22 -32.77
N HIS A 68 32.67 -22.13 -31.79
CA HIS A 68 31.38 -22.65 -31.32
C HIS A 68 31.44 -23.03 -29.83
N GLU A 69 30.26 -23.16 -29.21
CA GLU A 69 30.04 -23.40 -27.79
C GLU A 69 30.54 -24.76 -27.27
N PHE A 70 30.67 -25.76 -28.14
CA PHE A 70 31.15 -27.10 -27.77
C PHE A 70 32.68 -27.26 -27.79
N SER A 71 33.43 -26.16 -27.89
CA SER A 71 34.89 -26.19 -27.95
C SER A 71 35.52 -26.10 -26.57
N THR A 72 36.81 -26.43 -26.50
CA THR A 72 37.65 -26.26 -25.31
C THR A 72 38.75 -25.25 -25.61
N ILE A 73 39.17 -24.51 -24.59
CA ILE A 73 40.22 -23.50 -24.73
C ILE A 73 41.49 -24.05 -24.08
N PRO A 74 42.61 -24.22 -24.82
CA PRO A 74 43.87 -24.64 -24.23
C PRO A 74 44.30 -23.68 -23.12
N GLY A 75 44.52 -24.21 -21.92
CA GLY A 75 44.96 -23.44 -20.76
C GLY A 75 43.84 -22.90 -19.86
N VAL A 76 42.59 -23.27 -20.14
CA VAL A 76 41.42 -22.99 -19.28
C VAL A 76 40.90 -24.33 -18.73
N VAL A 77 40.54 -24.36 -17.45
CA VAL A 77 40.07 -25.58 -16.78
C VAL A 77 38.64 -25.94 -17.22
N GLU A 78 37.78 -24.93 -17.39
CA GLU A 78 36.40 -25.07 -17.81
C GLU A 78 36.23 -25.12 -19.34
N ASP A 79 35.20 -25.83 -19.82
CA ASP A 79 34.79 -25.78 -21.22
C ASP A 79 33.98 -24.51 -21.54
N VAL A 80 33.78 -24.23 -22.83
CA VAL A 80 33.07 -23.01 -23.26
C VAL A 80 31.61 -23.01 -22.78
N VAL A 81 30.96 -24.16 -22.68
CA VAL A 81 29.59 -24.30 -22.15
C VAL A 81 29.53 -23.83 -20.69
N GLN A 82 30.46 -24.28 -19.86
CA GLN A 82 30.54 -23.91 -18.45
C GLN A 82 30.88 -22.43 -18.28
N ILE A 83 31.75 -21.87 -19.13
CA ILE A 83 32.02 -20.43 -19.18
C ILE A 83 30.74 -19.65 -19.49
N VAL A 84 29.97 -20.07 -20.49
CA VAL A 84 28.69 -19.44 -20.84
C VAL A 84 27.69 -19.53 -19.67
N LEU A 85 27.58 -20.68 -19.00
CA LEU A 85 26.73 -20.84 -17.81
C LEU A 85 27.16 -19.94 -16.65
N ASN A 86 28.46 -19.72 -16.48
CA ASN A 86 28.99 -18.82 -15.46
C ASN A 86 28.75 -17.35 -15.82
N LEU A 87 28.91 -16.97 -17.09
CA LEU A 87 28.58 -15.62 -17.58
C LEU A 87 27.09 -15.30 -17.39
N LYS A 88 26.19 -16.27 -17.59
CA LYS A 88 24.74 -16.11 -17.31
C LYS A 88 24.43 -15.76 -15.85
N LYS A 89 25.33 -16.08 -14.90
CA LYS A 89 25.15 -15.75 -13.47
C LYS A 89 25.62 -14.34 -13.11
N VAL A 90 26.32 -13.65 -14.01
CA VAL A 90 26.79 -12.27 -13.76
C VAL A 90 25.60 -11.32 -13.79
N ARG A 91 25.49 -10.48 -12.75
CA ARG A 91 24.36 -9.58 -12.53
C ARG A 91 24.78 -8.15 -12.83
N PHE A 92 24.13 -7.57 -13.83
CA PHE A 92 24.35 -6.18 -14.23
C PHE A 92 23.20 -5.31 -13.73
N LYS A 93 23.55 -4.21 -13.09
CA LYS A 93 22.64 -3.10 -12.80
C LYS A 93 22.88 -2.00 -13.82
N HIS A 94 21.81 -1.54 -14.45
CA HIS A 94 21.87 -0.50 -15.47
C HIS A 94 21.57 0.86 -14.84
N HIS A 95 22.38 1.87 -15.15
CA HIS A 95 22.22 3.24 -14.67
C HIS A 95 21.92 4.25 -15.78
N SER A 96 22.02 3.85 -17.05
CA SER A 96 21.77 4.78 -18.16
C SER A 96 20.28 5.03 -18.39
N GLU A 97 19.97 6.22 -18.87
CA GLU A 97 18.67 6.51 -19.49
C GLU A 97 18.58 5.88 -20.88
N THR A 98 19.71 5.74 -21.57
CA THR A 98 19.82 5.09 -22.87
C THR A 98 19.96 3.58 -22.72
N LYS A 99 18.87 2.85 -22.99
CA LYS A 99 18.77 1.37 -22.94
C LYS A 99 19.47 0.67 -24.12
N GLU A 100 20.58 1.22 -24.60
CA GLU A 100 21.27 0.72 -25.78
C GLU A 100 22.12 -0.53 -25.45
N PRO A 101 22.21 -1.50 -26.39
CA PRO A 101 23.16 -2.60 -26.28
C PRO A 101 24.60 -2.09 -26.14
N ARG A 102 25.36 -2.67 -25.22
CA ARG A 102 26.79 -2.34 -25.06
C ARG A 102 27.64 -3.60 -25.14
N LEU A 103 28.79 -3.47 -25.78
CA LEU A 103 29.82 -4.50 -25.81
C LEU A 103 30.78 -4.28 -24.63
N LEU A 104 30.86 -5.25 -23.75
CA LEU A 104 31.82 -5.28 -22.64
C LEU A 104 32.88 -6.35 -22.93
N SER A 105 34.02 -6.24 -22.25
CA SER A 105 35.11 -7.20 -22.41
C SER A 105 35.79 -7.53 -21.09
N VAL A 106 36.24 -8.76 -20.97
CA VAL A 106 37.14 -9.24 -19.92
C VAL A 106 38.44 -9.69 -20.56
N THR A 107 39.56 -9.25 -19.99
CA THR A 107 40.90 -9.62 -20.45
C THR A 107 41.73 -10.03 -19.26
N ALA A 108 42.23 -11.27 -19.26
CA ALA A 108 43.08 -11.79 -18.21
C ALA A 108 44.36 -12.39 -18.82
N ASP A 109 45.50 -12.11 -18.19
CA ASP A 109 46.80 -12.71 -18.48
C ASP A 109 47.48 -13.05 -17.15
N LYS A 110 46.87 -14.02 -16.45
CA LYS A 110 47.30 -14.50 -15.13
C LYS A 110 47.07 -16.00 -15.03
N GLU A 111 47.76 -16.64 -14.11
CA GLU A 111 47.40 -17.98 -13.63
C GLU A 111 46.38 -17.82 -12.49
N GLY A 112 45.34 -18.66 -12.46
CA GLY A 112 44.30 -18.62 -11.44
C GLY A 112 42.93 -18.15 -11.93
N VAL A 113 42.07 -17.77 -10.97
CA VAL A 113 40.65 -17.54 -11.20
C VAL A 113 40.39 -16.16 -11.84
N VAL A 114 39.56 -16.16 -12.88
CA VAL A 114 38.99 -14.96 -13.52
C VAL A 114 37.57 -14.76 -12.99
N THR A 115 37.31 -13.59 -12.41
CA THR A 115 36.01 -13.27 -11.83
C THR A 115 35.31 -12.15 -12.60
N ALA A 116 34.04 -11.92 -12.32
CA ALA A 116 33.29 -10.81 -12.88
C ALA A 116 33.88 -9.44 -12.50
N GLY A 117 34.62 -9.34 -11.40
CA GLY A 117 35.38 -8.15 -11.04
C GLY A 117 36.54 -7.81 -12.00
N ASP A 118 36.99 -8.75 -12.83
CA ASP A 118 38.01 -8.51 -13.87
C ASP A 118 37.41 -7.93 -15.17
N ILE A 119 36.09 -7.80 -15.27
CA ILE A 119 35.42 -7.15 -16.41
C ILE A 119 35.77 -5.66 -16.39
N LYS A 120 36.05 -5.08 -17.55
CA LYS A 120 36.32 -3.64 -17.65
C LYS A 120 35.08 -2.85 -17.22
N ASP A 121 35.25 -2.00 -16.21
CA ASP A 121 34.19 -1.12 -15.73
C ASP A 121 33.67 -0.24 -16.88
N ASP A 122 32.35 -0.12 -16.95
CA ASP A 122 31.63 0.79 -17.84
C ASP A 122 30.78 1.74 -17.01
N ASN A 123 30.55 2.95 -17.52
CA ASN A 123 29.77 3.95 -16.78
C ASN A 123 28.25 3.65 -16.77
N HIS A 124 27.75 2.77 -17.65
CA HIS A 124 26.32 2.51 -17.82
C HIS A 124 25.88 1.22 -17.12
N TYR A 125 26.80 0.27 -16.93
CA TYR A 125 26.53 -1.03 -16.35
C TYR A 125 27.45 -1.29 -15.16
N GLU A 126 26.85 -1.45 -13.98
CA GLU A 126 27.53 -1.83 -12.75
C GLU A 126 27.38 -3.33 -12.49
N ILE A 127 28.46 -3.99 -12.08
CA ILE A 127 28.46 -5.41 -11.73
C ILE A 127 28.22 -5.56 -10.23
N ILE A 128 27.14 -6.25 -9.88
CA ILE A 128 26.73 -6.43 -8.47
C ILE A 128 27.53 -7.56 -7.80
N ASN A 129 27.69 -8.71 -8.48
CA ASN A 129 28.39 -9.88 -7.96
C ASN A 129 29.81 -10.01 -8.55
N LYS A 130 30.72 -9.13 -8.12
CA LYS A 130 32.13 -9.10 -8.61
C LYS A 130 32.94 -10.37 -8.29
N ASP A 131 32.49 -11.14 -7.32
CA ASP A 131 33.05 -12.42 -6.88
C ASP A 131 32.66 -13.61 -7.78
N GLN A 132 31.69 -13.43 -8.68
CA GLN A 132 31.24 -14.48 -9.58
C GLN A 132 32.38 -14.98 -10.46
N VAL A 133 32.74 -16.25 -10.30
CA VAL A 133 33.76 -16.92 -11.13
C VAL A 133 33.24 -17.07 -12.56
N ILE A 134 34.08 -16.71 -13.53
CA ILE A 134 33.85 -16.93 -14.96
C ILE A 134 34.57 -18.21 -15.39
N CYS A 135 35.89 -18.26 -15.18
CA CYS A 135 36.75 -19.40 -15.50
C CYS A 135 38.05 -19.39 -14.68
N THR A 136 38.82 -20.45 -14.78
CA THR A 136 40.10 -20.66 -14.10
C THR A 136 41.17 -20.97 -15.14
N LEU A 137 42.27 -20.22 -15.10
CA LEU A 137 43.41 -20.39 -16.01
C LEU A 137 44.46 -21.31 -15.36
N ASP A 138 44.77 -22.43 -16.03
CA ASP A 138 45.69 -23.48 -15.52
C ASP A 138 47.16 -23.04 -15.46
N ARG A 139 47.51 -22.08 -16.31
CA ARG A 139 48.84 -21.52 -16.54
C ARG A 139 48.65 -20.10 -17.02
N LYS A 140 49.76 -19.37 -17.16
CA LYS A 140 49.75 -18.03 -17.76
C LYS A 140 49.32 -18.08 -19.25
N THR A 141 48.02 -17.90 -19.48
CA THR A 141 47.38 -17.89 -20.79
C THR A 141 46.57 -16.62 -20.94
N LYS A 142 46.59 -16.03 -22.14
CA LYS A 142 45.78 -14.85 -22.44
C LYS A 142 44.34 -15.26 -22.71
N PHE A 143 43.43 -14.84 -21.85
CA PHE A 143 41.99 -15.00 -22.02
C PHE A 143 41.36 -13.65 -22.45
N GLU A 144 40.69 -13.65 -23.60
CA GLU A 144 39.97 -12.51 -24.14
C GLU A 144 38.55 -12.94 -24.48
N CYS A 145 37.57 -12.31 -23.82
CA CYS A 145 36.15 -12.56 -24.04
C CYS A 145 35.42 -11.22 -24.14
N GLU A 146 34.67 -11.07 -25.22
CA GLU A 146 33.77 -9.94 -25.49
C GLU A 146 32.33 -10.44 -25.37
N PHE A 147 31.44 -9.63 -24.81
CA PHE A 147 30.04 -10.00 -24.69
C PHE A 147 29.14 -8.77 -24.76
N GLU A 148 27.95 -8.97 -25.31
CA GLU A 148 26.95 -7.91 -25.45
C GLU A 148 25.98 -7.97 -24.27
N VAL A 149 25.78 -6.85 -23.59
CA VAL A 149 24.79 -6.67 -22.53
C VAL A 149 23.63 -5.84 -23.06
N ARG A 150 22.41 -6.31 -22.83
CA ARG A 150 21.17 -5.63 -23.22
C ARG A 150 20.23 -5.52 -22.03
N VAL A 151 19.40 -4.49 -22.05
CA VAL A 151 18.26 -4.34 -21.13
C VAL A 151 17.04 -4.97 -21.79
N GLY A 152 16.36 -5.84 -21.05
CA GLY A 152 15.17 -6.54 -21.50
C GLY A 152 14.21 -6.81 -20.35
N ARG A 153 13.19 -7.62 -20.62
CA ARG A 153 12.19 -8.05 -19.62
C ARG A 153 12.01 -9.56 -19.71
N GLY A 154 11.74 -10.18 -18.56
CA GLY A 154 11.48 -11.62 -18.49
C GLY A 154 12.66 -12.46 -18.96
N PHE A 155 12.42 -13.26 -20.00
CA PHE A 155 13.37 -14.22 -20.56
C PHE A 155 13.40 -14.05 -22.08
N SER A 156 14.59 -14.16 -22.66
CA SER A 156 14.75 -14.25 -24.12
C SER A 156 15.65 -15.42 -24.46
N SER A 157 15.24 -16.20 -25.45
CA SER A 157 15.98 -17.39 -25.89
C SER A 157 17.19 -17.00 -26.75
N TRP A 158 18.14 -17.92 -26.90
CA TRP A 158 19.26 -17.74 -27.82
C TRP A 158 18.81 -17.49 -29.27
N GLU A 159 17.67 -18.03 -29.71
CA GLU A 159 17.11 -17.80 -31.05
C GLU A 159 16.67 -16.36 -31.25
N GLU A 160 15.98 -15.78 -30.25
CA GLU A 160 15.54 -14.38 -30.28
C GLU A 160 16.72 -13.41 -30.22
N ASN A 161 17.79 -13.79 -29.53
CA ASN A 161 19.02 -13.02 -29.45
C ASN A 161 19.88 -13.11 -30.72
N LYS A 162 19.67 -14.13 -31.56
CA LYS A 162 20.45 -14.35 -32.78
C LYS A 162 20.05 -13.35 -33.86
N ARG A 163 21.03 -12.57 -34.34
CA ARG A 163 20.82 -11.68 -35.48
C ARG A 163 21.13 -12.39 -36.81
N PRO A 164 20.47 -12.05 -37.92
CA PRO A 164 20.72 -12.67 -39.23
C PRO A 164 22.16 -12.50 -39.72
N ASP A 165 22.81 -11.41 -39.30
CA ASP A 165 24.16 -10.98 -39.67
C ASP A 165 25.22 -11.35 -38.61
N THR A 166 24.90 -12.25 -37.67
CA THR A 166 25.82 -12.66 -36.61
C THR A 166 27.08 -13.34 -37.21
N PRO A 167 28.28 -12.81 -36.96
CA PRO A 167 29.51 -13.39 -37.50
C PRO A 167 29.86 -14.71 -36.81
N ILE A 168 30.66 -15.54 -37.50
CA ILE A 168 31.16 -16.81 -36.96
C ILE A 168 31.99 -16.54 -35.69
N GLY A 169 31.81 -17.38 -34.66
CA GLY A 169 32.45 -17.24 -33.35
C GLY A 169 31.68 -16.39 -32.33
N VAL A 170 30.55 -15.77 -32.71
CA VAL A 170 29.62 -15.15 -31.76
C VAL A 170 28.56 -16.17 -31.37
N ILE A 171 28.52 -16.50 -30.08
CA ILE A 171 27.62 -17.47 -29.49
C ILE A 171 26.46 -16.69 -28.84
N PRO A 172 25.24 -16.71 -29.42
CA PRO A 172 24.07 -16.16 -28.75
C PRO A 172 23.70 -17.06 -27.57
N ILE A 173 23.28 -16.46 -26.47
CA ILE A 173 22.94 -17.18 -25.24
C ILE A 173 21.56 -16.75 -24.76
N ASP A 174 20.89 -17.61 -23.99
CA ASP A 174 19.63 -17.21 -23.34
C ASP A 174 19.88 -16.16 -22.26
N SER A 175 18.99 -15.17 -22.18
CA SER A 175 19.12 -14.03 -21.29
C SER A 175 18.00 -14.00 -20.27
N ILE A 176 18.38 -13.94 -19.00
CA ILE A 176 17.44 -13.81 -17.87
C ILE A 176 17.50 -12.37 -17.36
N TYR A 177 16.52 -11.57 -17.80
CA TYR A 177 16.44 -10.16 -17.44
C TYR A 177 15.79 -9.94 -16.08
N SER A 178 14.92 -10.86 -15.63
CA SER A 178 14.15 -10.69 -14.40
C SER A 178 15.06 -10.55 -13.16
N PRO A 179 15.00 -9.43 -12.42
CA PRO A 179 15.80 -9.21 -11.21
C PRO A 179 15.17 -9.83 -9.95
N VAL A 180 13.95 -10.35 -10.05
CA VAL A 180 13.23 -11.02 -8.97
C VAL A 180 13.39 -12.53 -9.13
N THR A 181 13.94 -13.18 -8.10
CA THR A 181 14.22 -14.62 -8.14
C THR A 181 13.04 -15.45 -7.63
N ARG A 182 12.34 -14.93 -6.63
CA ARG A 182 11.23 -15.63 -5.99
C ARG A 182 10.22 -14.63 -5.44
N VAL A 183 8.94 -15.00 -5.53
CA VAL A 183 7.84 -14.31 -4.87
C VAL A 183 6.90 -15.35 -4.28
N LYS A 184 6.56 -15.17 -3.00
CA LYS A 184 5.55 -15.94 -2.28
C LYS A 184 4.51 -14.97 -1.75
N TYR A 185 3.25 -15.34 -1.84
CA TYR A 185 2.18 -14.60 -1.17
C TYR A 185 1.35 -15.57 -0.34
N ALA A 186 0.77 -15.06 0.74
CA ALA A 186 -0.20 -15.72 1.58
C ALA A 186 -1.34 -14.75 1.86
N VAL A 187 -2.56 -15.28 1.97
CA VAL A 187 -3.75 -14.53 2.36
C VAL A 187 -4.21 -15.09 3.69
N GLU A 188 -4.37 -14.21 4.67
CA GLU A 188 -4.83 -14.52 6.02
C GLU A 188 -6.11 -13.73 6.31
N ASN A 189 -6.93 -14.18 7.25
CA ASN A 189 -8.12 -13.41 7.63
C ASN A 189 -7.74 -12.28 8.59
N THR A 190 -8.34 -11.11 8.42
CA THR A 190 -8.20 -9.96 9.31
C THR A 190 -9.55 -9.45 9.76
N ARG A 191 -9.59 -8.82 10.94
CA ARG A 191 -10.81 -8.30 11.56
C ARG A 191 -10.85 -6.80 11.43
N VAL A 192 -11.96 -6.28 10.91
CA VAL A 192 -12.25 -4.84 10.86
C VAL A 192 -13.56 -4.60 11.59
N GLY A 193 -13.48 -3.91 12.74
CA GLY A 193 -14.64 -3.70 13.61
C GLY A 193 -15.23 -5.02 14.13
N GLN A 194 -16.47 -5.33 13.71
CA GLN A 194 -17.16 -6.57 14.08
C GLN A 194 -17.01 -7.70 13.07
N ASN A 195 -16.57 -7.41 11.84
CA ASN A 195 -16.44 -8.39 10.76
C ASN A 195 -15.03 -8.99 10.73
N THR A 196 -14.94 -10.31 10.60
CA THR A 196 -13.67 -11.09 10.69
C THR A 196 -13.26 -11.74 9.37
N ASP A 197 -13.95 -11.44 8.28
CA ASP A 197 -13.84 -12.12 6.99
C ASP A 197 -13.13 -11.31 5.89
N TYR A 198 -12.42 -10.25 6.29
CA TYR A 198 -11.54 -9.49 5.40
C TYR A 198 -10.23 -10.23 5.16
N ASP A 199 -9.60 -9.95 4.03
CA ASP A 199 -8.32 -10.52 3.63
C ASP A 199 -7.15 -9.61 4.07
N LYS A 200 -6.09 -10.23 4.57
CA LYS A 200 -4.75 -9.64 4.77
C LYS A 200 -3.79 -10.31 3.81
N LEU A 201 -3.15 -9.52 2.95
CA LEU A 201 -2.17 -10.02 2.00
C LEU A 201 -0.76 -9.88 2.59
N VAL A 202 -0.07 -11.01 2.73
CA VAL A 202 1.35 -11.08 3.08
C VAL A 202 2.14 -11.43 1.82
N LEU A 203 3.08 -10.59 1.42
CA LEU A 203 3.89 -10.73 0.22
C LEU A 203 5.38 -10.77 0.56
N ASP A 204 6.01 -11.90 0.28
CA ASP A 204 7.44 -12.12 0.43
C ASP A 204 8.13 -12.01 -0.94
N ILE A 205 9.10 -11.10 -1.07
CA ILE A 205 9.80 -10.81 -2.33
C ILE A 205 11.31 -11.03 -2.14
N TRP A 206 11.91 -11.85 -3.02
CA TRP A 206 13.36 -12.04 -3.10
C TRP A 206 13.91 -11.49 -4.43
N THR A 207 14.83 -10.55 -4.35
CA THR A 207 15.56 -9.99 -5.49
C THR A 207 17.00 -10.49 -5.50
N ASP A 208 17.71 -10.21 -6.58
CA ASP A 208 19.11 -10.59 -6.76
C ASP A 208 20.10 -9.44 -6.52
N GLY A 209 19.63 -8.33 -5.97
CA GLY A 209 20.40 -7.13 -5.67
C GLY A 209 20.48 -6.11 -6.82
N ARG A 210 20.00 -6.44 -8.04
CA ARG A 210 19.89 -5.45 -9.13
C ARG A 210 18.86 -4.36 -8.82
N ILE A 211 17.80 -4.72 -8.09
CA ILE A 211 16.72 -3.85 -7.63
C ILE A 211 16.39 -4.17 -6.16
N SER A 212 15.99 -3.16 -5.39
CA SER A 212 15.49 -3.38 -4.04
C SER A 212 14.10 -4.03 -4.06
N PRO A 213 13.72 -4.86 -3.08
CA PRO A 213 12.37 -5.43 -3.00
C PRO A 213 11.25 -4.37 -2.98
N SER A 214 11.50 -3.22 -2.34
CA SER A 214 10.53 -2.11 -2.27
C SER A 214 10.33 -1.46 -3.64
N ASP A 215 11.41 -1.20 -4.38
CA ASP A 215 11.32 -0.61 -5.71
C ASP A 215 10.69 -1.59 -6.71
N ALA A 216 11.00 -2.88 -6.59
CA ALA A 216 10.37 -3.93 -7.39
C ALA A 216 8.85 -3.97 -7.19
N LEU A 217 8.39 -3.89 -5.94
CA LEU A 217 6.97 -3.82 -5.63
C LEU A 217 6.33 -2.56 -6.23
N LEU A 218 6.94 -1.39 -6.04
CA LEU A 218 6.44 -0.13 -6.57
C LEU A 218 6.31 -0.16 -8.11
N GLN A 219 7.36 -0.59 -8.81
CA GLN A 219 7.35 -0.72 -10.27
C GLN A 219 6.28 -1.71 -10.73
N SER A 220 6.14 -2.86 -10.06
CA SER A 220 5.13 -3.87 -10.41
C SER A 220 3.69 -3.36 -10.23
N ALA A 221 3.43 -2.60 -9.15
CA ALA A 221 2.13 -2.00 -8.91
C ALA A 221 1.81 -0.92 -9.95
N ALA A 222 2.79 -0.09 -10.31
CA ALA A 222 2.65 0.93 -11.35
C ALA A 222 2.35 0.30 -12.73
N ILE A 223 3.06 -0.78 -13.10
CA ILE A 223 2.82 -1.51 -14.35
C ILE A 223 1.40 -2.10 -14.36
N LEU A 224 0.97 -2.71 -13.26
CA LEU A 224 -0.37 -3.31 -13.16
C LEU A 224 -1.48 -2.25 -13.28
N ARG A 225 -1.32 -1.11 -12.60
CA ARG A 225 -2.24 0.02 -12.72
C ARG A 225 -2.34 0.51 -14.16
N HIS A 226 -1.20 0.68 -14.84
CA HIS A 226 -1.19 1.17 -16.21
C HIS A 226 -1.90 0.23 -17.19
N HIS A 227 -1.84 -1.08 -16.97
CA HIS A 227 -2.62 -2.05 -17.74
C HIS A 227 -4.12 -1.97 -17.47
N LEU A 228 -4.54 -1.50 -16.30
CA LEU A 228 -5.95 -1.32 -15.95
C LEU A 228 -6.53 -0.01 -16.49
N ASP A 229 -5.72 1.01 -16.74
CA ASP A 229 -6.16 2.33 -17.24
C ASP A 229 -6.99 2.22 -18.54
N VAL A 230 -6.67 1.28 -19.44
CA VAL A 230 -7.42 1.06 -20.69
C VAL A 230 -8.87 0.65 -20.44
N PHE A 231 -9.14 -0.07 -19.35
CA PHE A 231 -10.48 -0.52 -18.99
C PHE A 231 -11.26 0.56 -18.23
N VAL A 232 -10.56 1.43 -17.50
CA VAL A 232 -11.17 2.56 -16.79
C VAL A 232 -11.61 3.65 -17.77
N ASN A 233 -10.73 4.01 -18.70
CA ASN A 233 -10.95 5.11 -19.65
C ASN A 233 -11.97 4.79 -20.76
N TYR A 234 -12.60 3.61 -20.74
CA TYR A 234 -13.65 3.25 -21.70
C TYR A 234 -14.94 4.06 -21.47
N ASP A 235 -15.24 4.43 -20.22
CA ASP A 235 -16.35 5.31 -19.87
C ASP A 235 -16.10 5.99 -18.51
N ASP A 236 -15.37 7.12 -18.53
CA ASP A 236 -14.97 7.90 -17.34
C ASP A 236 -16.15 8.38 -16.47
N LYS A 237 -17.39 8.25 -16.94
CA LYS A 237 -18.60 8.77 -16.29
C LYS A 237 -19.56 7.68 -15.78
N ALA A 238 -19.23 6.40 -15.93
CA ALA A 238 -20.17 5.32 -15.66
C ALA A 238 -20.25 4.88 -14.20
N ILE A 239 -19.19 5.05 -13.40
CA ILE A 239 -19.09 4.40 -12.08
C ILE A 239 -18.65 5.42 -11.02
N GLU A 240 -19.53 5.66 -10.05
CA GLU A 240 -19.23 6.42 -8.83
C GLU A 240 -19.18 5.43 -7.66
N PHE A 241 -18.11 5.49 -6.86
CA PHE A 241 -18.04 4.74 -5.61
C PHE A 241 -18.64 5.57 -4.49
N GLU A 242 -19.46 4.95 -3.64
CA GLU A 242 -19.92 5.60 -2.41
C GLU A 242 -18.71 5.86 -1.50
N ALA A 243 -18.42 7.13 -1.25
CA ALA A 243 -17.38 7.54 -0.30
C ALA A 243 -17.77 7.09 1.11
N ALA A 244 -16.80 6.61 1.88
CA ALA A 244 -17.01 6.30 3.28
C ALA A 244 -17.60 7.52 4.02
N PRO A 245 -18.58 7.35 4.94
CA PRO A 245 -18.66 8.29 6.05
C PRO A 245 -17.31 8.21 6.77
N GLU A 246 -16.64 9.35 6.93
CA GLU A 246 -15.28 9.49 7.46
C GLU A 246 -15.10 8.72 8.78
N ALA A 247 -14.74 7.44 8.67
CA ALA A 247 -14.49 6.59 9.82
C ALA A 247 -13.01 6.73 10.20
N GLN A 248 -12.77 7.58 11.19
CA GLN A 248 -11.62 7.53 12.10
C GLN A 248 -10.24 7.73 11.46
N THR A 249 -10.01 8.92 10.90
CA THR A 249 -8.66 9.50 10.88
C THR A 249 -8.17 9.75 12.32
N GLU A 250 -6.86 9.65 12.56
CA GLU A 250 -6.24 9.95 13.87
C GLU A 250 -6.63 11.35 14.39
N GLU A 251 -6.78 12.33 13.49
CA GLU A 251 -7.32 13.66 13.76
C GLU A 251 -8.74 13.65 14.34
N ASN A 252 -9.62 12.77 13.85
CA ASN A 252 -10.98 12.61 14.37
C ASN A 252 -10.98 11.97 15.78
N SER A 253 -9.96 11.19 16.13
CA SER A 253 -9.81 10.61 17.46
C SER A 253 -9.37 11.65 18.50
N GLU A 254 -8.49 12.58 18.12
CA GLU A 254 -8.07 13.71 18.95
C GLU A 254 -9.20 14.71 19.12
N LEU A 255 -9.90 15.03 18.04
CA LEU A 255 -11.08 15.90 18.08
C LEU A 255 -12.20 15.28 18.93
N ARG A 256 -12.45 13.97 18.84
CA ARG A 256 -13.39 13.27 19.75
C ARG A 256 -12.98 13.36 21.21
N LYS A 257 -11.69 13.20 21.53
CA LYS A 257 -11.20 13.33 22.90
C LYS A 257 -11.38 14.76 23.42
N LEU A 258 -11.05 15.76 22.60
CA LEU A 258 -11.23 17.18 22.93
C LEU A 258 -12.70 17.55 23.14
N LEU A 259 -13.60 17.09 22.27
CA LEU A 259 -15.03 17.37 22.37
C LEU A 259 -15.67 16.69 23.57
N ASN A 260 -15.23 15.49 23.94
CA ASN A 260 -15.77 14.74 25.08
C ASN A 260 -15.08 15.05 26.42
N MET A 261 -14.07 15.94 26.42
CA MET A 261 -13.45 16.45 27.65
C MET A 261 -14.51 17.16 28.53
N SER A 262 -14.37 17.03 29.85
CA SER A 262 -15.28 17.70 30.78
C SER A 262 -14.99 19.19 30.87
N VAL A 263 -16.04 20.00 30.98
CA VAL A 263 -15.91 21.46 31.21
C VAL A 263 -15.17 21.78 32.52
N ASN A 264 -15.19 20.88 33.51
CA ASN A 264 -14.48 21.07 34.77
C ASN A 264 -12.95 20.89 34.65
N GLU A 265 -12.48 20.27 33.56
CA GLU A 265 -11.04 20.09 33.28
C GLU A 265 -10.44 21.33 32.60
N ILE A 266 -11.28 22.21 32.06
CA ILE A 266 -10.84 23.53 31.60
C ILE A 266 -10.67 24.44 32.80
N GLU A 267 -9.52 25.10 32.91
CA GLU A 267 -9.20 26.09 33.95
C GLU A 267 -10.05 27.38 33.82
N LEU A 268 -11.35 27.25 34.10
CA LEU A 268 -12.31 28.35 34.12
C LEU A 268 -12.45 28.92 35.52
N SER A 269 -12.85 30.19 35.62
CA SER A 269 -13.22 30.80 36.89
C SER A 269 -14.38 30.04 37.56
N VAL A 270 -14.38 30.06 38.90
CA VAL A 270 -15.43 29.46 39.74
C VAL A 270 -16.83 29.94 39.34
N ARG A 271 -16.95 31.17 38.82
CA ARG A 271 -18.22 31.72 38.31
C ARG A 271 -18.63 31.07 36.99
N ALA A 272 -17.73 30.94 36.02
CA ALA A 272 -18.01 30.34 34.73
C ALA A 272 -18.38 28.85 34.87
N ALA A 273 -17.62 28.08 35.64
CA ALA A 273 -17.89 26.66 35.88
C ALA A 273 -19.27 26.42 36.52
N ASN A 274 -19.63 27.21 37.54
CA ASN A 274 -20.95 27.11 38.18
C ASN A 274 -22.10 27.51 37.25
N CYS A 275 -21.89 28.47 36.34
CA CYS A 275 -22.91 28.84 35.36
C CYS A 275 -23.13 27.72 34.32
N LEU A 276 -22.06 27.04 33.90
CA LEU A 276 -22.11 25.94 32.94
C LEU A 276 -22.77 24.68 33.53
N ASN A 277 -22.43 24.34 34.78
CA ASN A 277 -23.08 23.26 35.52
C ASN A 277 -24.58 23.52 35.73
N ASN A 278 -24.98 24.76 36.04
CA ASN A 278 -26.40 25.13 36.14
C ASN A 278 -27.14 25.13 34.79
N ALA A 279 -26.41 25.26 33.68
CA ALA A 279 -26.94 25.19 32.32
C ALA A 279 -26.98 23.76 31.76
N ASN A 280 -26.61 22.75 32.57
CA ASN A 280 -26.44 21.35 32.16
C ASN A 280 -25.45 21.15 30.99
N ILE A 281 -24.45 22.02 30.88
CA ILE A 281 -23.38 21.90 29.88
C ILE A 281 -22.19 21.23 30.58
N THR A 282 -21.96 19.95 30.25
CA THR A 282 -20.98 19.11 30.97
C THR A 282 -19.73 18.80 30.15
N SER A 283 -19.81 18.91 28.82
CA SER A 283 -18.75 18.61 27.86
C SER A 283 -18.35 19.84 27.03
N VAL A 284 -17.09 19.89 26.62
CA VAL A 284 -16.54 20.95 25.77
C VAL A 284 -17.24 21.02 24.41
N GLY A 285 -17.59 19.88 23.82
CA GLY A 285 -18.32 19.83 22.56
C GLY A 285 -19.72 20.44 22.67
N GLN A 286 -20.42 20.20 23.78
CA GLN A 286 -21.72 20.85 24.05
C GLN A 286 -21.57 22.38 24.20
N LEU A 287 -20.49 22.83 24.81
CA LEU A 287 -20.19 24.26 24.97
C LEU A 287 -19.92 24.94 23.62
N ALA A 288 -19.11 24.31 22.77
CA ALA A 288 -18.76 24.84 21.44
C ALA A 288 -19.96 24.90 20.49
N MET A 289 -20.98 24.06 20.67
CA MET A 289 -22.24 24.12 19.90
C MET A 289 -23.15 25.29 20.27
N LYS A 290 -22.95 25.92 21.44
CA LYS A 290 -23.80 27.02 21.90
C LYS A 290 -23.39 28.34 21.27
N SER A 291 -24.38 29.09 20.79
CA SER A 291 -24.15 30.42 20.25
C SER A 291 -23.90 31.44 21.37
N GLU A 292 -23.17 32.51 21.05
CA GLU A 292 -22.89 33.59 22.00
C GLU A 292 -24.19 34.21 22.58
N ALA A 293 -25.23 34.32 21.73
CA ALA A 293 -26.52 34.84 22.11
C ALA A 293 -27.28 33.93 23.08
N GLU A 294 -27.11 32.61 22.99
CA GLU A 294 -27.68 31.65 23.93
C GLU A 294 -26.96 31.70 25.28
N MET A 295 -25.63 31.84 25.26
CA MET A 295 -24.83 31.90 26.49
C MET A 295 -25.23 33.08 27.38
N LEU A 296 -25.54 34.23 26.79
CA LEU A 296 -26.00 35.43 27.51
C LEU A 296 -27.40 35.30 28.13
N ARG A 297 -28.19 34.28 27.78
CA ARG A 297 -29.52 34.04 28.35
C ARG A 297 -29.46 33.31 29.69
N TYR A 298 -28.34 32.66 30.01
CA TYR A 298 -28.21 31.91 31.24
C TYR A 298 -28.14 32.84 32.46
N ARG A 299 -28.86 32.44 33.51
CA ARG A 299 -28.96 33.18 34.76
C ARG A 299 -27.57 33.36 35.38
N ASN A 300 -27.22 34.61 35.74
CA ASN A 300 -25.93 35.00 36.30
C ASN A 300 -24.73 34.88 35.34
N PHE A 301 -24.96 34.71 34.03
CA PHE A 301 -23.91 34.73 33.01
C PHE A 301 -23.58 36.17 32.61
N GLY A 302 -22.29 36.54 32.68
CA GLY A 302 -21.84 37.92 32.47
C GLY A 302 -20.83 38.06 31.32
N LYS A 303 -20.66 39.29 30.82
CA LYS A 303 -19.71 39.61 29.72
C LYS A 303 -18.28 39.15 30.01
N LYS A 304 -17.83 39.21 31.26
CA LYS A 304 -16.49 38.73 31.67
C LYS A 304 -16.31 37.21 31.51
N SER A 305 -17.31 36.42 31.91
CA SER A 305 -17.27 34.95 31.77
C SER A 305 -17.36 34.51 30.30
N LEU A 306 -18.04 35.31 29.47
CA LEU A 306 -18.12 35.08 28.03
C LEU A 306 -16.77 35.27 27.33
N THR A 307 -16.04 36.34 27.68
CA THR A 307 -14.69 36.58 27.15
C THR A 307 -13.73 35.48 27.58
N GLU A 308 -13.79 35.06 28.85
CA GLU A 308 -12.98 33.96 29.40
C GLU A 308 -13.22 32.63 28.65
N ILE A 309 -14.47 32.27 28.38
CA ILE A 309 -14.81 31.06 27.62
C ILE A 309 -14.31 31.14 26.18
N LYS A 310 -14.40 32.31 25.53
CA LYS A 310 -13.89 32.50 24.15
C LYS A 310 -12.37 32.31 24.08
N GLU A 311 -11.63 32.89 25.02
CA GLU A 311 -10.17 32.74 25.10
C GLU A 311 -9.78 31.27 25.31
N LYS A 312 -10.42 30.58 26.25
CA LYS A 312 -10.14 29.16 26.53
C LYS A 312 -10.54 28.21 25.41
N LEU A 313 -11.65 28.47 24.70
CA LEU A 313 -12.00 27.70 23.52
C LEU A 313 -11.00 27.95 22.38
N SER A 314 -10.53 29.18 22.22
CA SER A 314 -9.52 29.50 21.19
C SER A 314 -8.16 28.85 21.47
N GLU A 315 -7.75 28.70 22.74
CA GLU A 315 -6.55 27.96 23.14
C GLU A 315 -6.63 26.48 22.73
N LEU A 316 -7.85 25.92 22.73
CA LEU A 316 -8.16 24.56 22.29
C LEU A 316 -8.47 24.45 20.78
N GLY A 317 -8.36 25.55 20.03
CA GLY A 317 -8.64 25.58 18.59
C GLY A 317 -10.14 25.53 18.21
N LEU A 318 -11.04 25.76 19.17
CA LEU A 318 -12.49 25.72 19.01
C LEU A 318 -13.12 27.13 19.07
N SER A 319 -14.34 27.28 18.55
CA SER A 319 -15.11 28.52 18.65
C SER A 319 -16.59 28.26 18.99
N LEU A 320 -17.28 29.29 19.50
CA LEU A 320 -18.70 29.22 19.85
C LEU A 320 -19.58 29.23 18.60
N GLY A 321 -20.57 28.35 18.55
CA GLY A 321 -21.52 28.21 17.44
C GLY A 321 -21.05 27.25 16.34
N MET A 322 -20.07 26.41 16.62
CA MET A 322 -19.66 25.34 15.72
C MET A 322 -20.74 24.26 15.64
N LYS A 323 -20.97 23.72 14.43
CA LYS A 323 -21.85 22.57 14.21
C LYS A 323 -20.99 21.32 14.10
N PHE A 324 -21.17 20.36 15.01
CA PHE A 324 -20.51 19.07 14.96
C PHE A 324 -21.54 17.98 14.65
N ASP A 325 -21.08 16.91 13.99
CA ASP A 325 -21.89 15.71 13.82
C ASP A 325 -22.13 15.02 15.16
N ALA A 326 -23.39 14.64 15.40
CA ALA A 326 -23.82 14.03 16.66
C ALA A 326 -23.13 12.70 16.98
N SER A 327 -22.46 12.08 15.99
CA SER A 327 -21.68 10.85 16.16
C SER A 327 -20.34 11.07 16.87
N LEU A 328 -19.84 12.31 16.95
CA LEU A 328 -18.56 12.68 17.59
C LEU A 328 -18.69 12.97 19.09
N LEU A 329 -19.92 13.15 19.59
CA LEU A 329 -20.24 13.47 20.97
C LEU A 329 -20.76 12.23 21.70
N GLU A 330 -20.22 11.92 22.87
CA GLU A 330 -20.76 10.84 23.70
C GLU A 330 -22.06 11.29 24.40
N PRO A 331 -23.08 10.42 24.48
CA PRO A 331 -24.31 10.74 25.21
C PRO A 331 -24.02 10.91 26.70
N SER A 332 -24.32 12.08 27.26
CA SER A 332 -24.13 12.34 28.69
C SER A 332 -25.04 11.43 29.53
N ALA A 333 -24.50 10.81 30.56
CA ALA A 333 -25.26 10.03 31.54
C ALA A 333 -26.39 10.89 32.15
N GLY A 334 -27.64 10.63 31.73
CA GLY A 334 -28.85 11.24 32.29
C GLY A 334 -29.71 12.12 31.36
N GLY A 335 -29.35 12.28 30.08
CA GLY A 335 -30.14 13.05 29.11
C GLY A 335 -30.88 12.16 28.11
N VAL A 336 -32.19 12.38 27.92
CA VAL A 336 -32.99 11.72 26.87
C VAL A 336 -32.32 11.92 25.51
N SER A 337 -32.09 10.82 24.79
CA SER A 337 -31.46 10.81 23.48
C SER A 337 -32.12 11.77 22.50
N LEU A 338 -31.35 12.71 21.94
CA LEU A 338 -31.79 13.63 20.89
C LEU A 338 -32.23 12.89 19.60
N LEU A 339 -31.89 11.61 19.45
CA LEU A 339 -32.39 10.77 18.36
C LEU A 339 -33.91 10.56 18.43
N ALA A 340 -34.52 10.67 19.62
CA ALA A 340 -35.97 10.45 19.79
C ALA A 340 -36.84 11.64 19.33
N ARG A 341 -36.25 12.81 19.02
CA ARG A 341 -37.01 13.98 18.54
C ARG A 341 -36.99 14.16 17.03
N SER A 342 -35.98 13.64 16.33
CA SER A 342 -35.87 13.85 14.88
C SER A 342 -36.75 12.91 14.06
N SER A 343 -37.31 11.85 14.66
CA SER A 343 -38.15 10.85 13.98
C SER A 343 -39.66 11.12 14.07
N MET A 344 -40.10 12.28 14.57
CA MET A 344 -41.53 12.61 14.72
C MET A 344 -41.94 13.96 14.07
N ILE A 345 -41.11 14.52 13.20
CA ILE A 345 -41.51 15.66 12.37
C ILE A 345 -41.05 15.36 10.94
N THR A 346 -41.86 14.58 10.24
CA THR A 346 -41.92 14.60 8.78
C THR A 346 -43.25 15.25 8.43
N ASP A 347 -43.17 16.42 7.82
CA ASP A 347 -44.30 17.09 7.16
C ASP A 347 -44.74 16.21 5.97
N GLU A 348 -45.74 15.36 6.18
CA GLU A 348 -46.62 14.76 5.16
C GLU A 348 -47.60 13.84 5.88
N ASP A 349 -48.84 14.32 6.06
CA ASP A 349 -50.12 13.59 6.18
C ASP A 349 -51.12 14.42 7.02
N GLU A 350 -51.71 15.43 6.38
CA GLU A 350 -53.08 15.86 6.74
C GLU A 350 -54.04 14.76 6.25
N ASP A 351 -54.99 14.37 7.11
CA ASP A 351 -56.09 13.42 6.91
C ASP A 351 -55.85 11.94 7.33
N ALA A 352 -56.00 11.66 8.64
CA ALA A 352 -56.57 10.39 9.11
C ALA A 352 -57.18 10.52 10.52
N ASP A 353 -58.41 10.04 10.65
CA ASP A 353 -59.31 10.20 11.79
C ASP A 353 -58.80 9.70 13.15
N VAL A 354 -59.26 10.40 14.20
CA VAL A 354 -59.13 10.07 15.62
C VAL A 354 -59.82 8.72 15.90
N VAL A 355 -59.04 7.68 16.21
CA VAL A 355 -59.56 6.43 16.77
C VAL A 355 -59.09 6.27 18.22
N ASP A 356 -60.09 6.12 19.08
CA ASP A 356 -60.10 6.17 20.53
C ASP A 356 -59.19 5.11 21.20
N PHE A 357 -58.26 5.58 22.04
CA PHE A 357 -57.26 4.78 22.77
C PHE A 357 -57.85 3.92 23.90
N THR A 358 -59.16 4.02 24.16
CA THR A 358 -59.83 3.29 25.24
C THR A 358 -60.07 1.81 24.94
N ASN A 359 -60.08 1.38 23.67
CA ASN A 359 -60.39 -0.03 23.31
C ASN A 359 -59.17 -0.97 23.29
N LEU A 360 -57.95 -0.48 23.49
CA LEU A 360 -56.73 -1.31 23.46
C LEU A 360 -56.33 -1.87 24.84
N VAL A 361 -56.98 -1.41 25.92
CA VAL A 361 -56.68 -1.86 27.29
C VAL A 361 -57.50 -3.10 27.68
N ASP A 362 -58.67 -3.30 27.06
CA ASP A 362 -59.55 -4.44 27.37
C ASP A 362 -59.15 -5.76 26.69
N SER A 363 -58.18 -5.73 25.77
CA SER A 363 -57.77 -6.92 24.99
C SER A 363 -56.55 -7.67 25.57
N ASN A 364 -56.06 -7.29 26.75
CA ASN A 364 -54.84 -7.86 27.33
C ASN A 364 -54.92 -8.26 28.82
N LEU A 365 -56.12 -8.49 29.37
CA LEU A 365 -56.22 -9.23 30.64
C LEU A 365 -56.22 -10.75 30.38
N PRO A 366 -55.40 -11.55 31.09
CA PRO A 366 -55.47 -13.00 31.04
C PRO A 366 -56.68 -13.51 31.82
N ASP A 367 -57.39 -14.49 31.25
CA ASP A 367 -58.47 -15.24 31.91
C ASP A 367 -57.94 -15.92 33.17
N VAL A 368 -58.54 -15.59 34.31
CA VAL A 368 -58.39 -16.34 35.58
C VAL A 368 -59.53 -17.36 35.60
N GLU A 369 -59.21 -18.62 35.32
CA GLU A 369 -60.08 -19.75 35.66
C GLU A 369 -60.03 -19.92 37.19
N ASP A 370 -61.16 -19.66 37.86
CA ASP A 370 -61.41 -20.10 39.23
C ASP A 370 -62.07 -21.49 39.20
N ASP A 371 -61.43 -22.44 39.86
CA ASP A 371 -61.97 -23.75 40.25
C ASP A 371 -63.19 -23.56 41.18
N GLU A 372 -64.35 -24.11 40.80
CA GLU A 372 -65.25 -24.95 41.63
C GLU A 372 -66.34 -25.65 40.81
#